data_AF-A0A1I8GT17-F1
#
_entry.id   AF-A0A1I8GT17-F1
#
_cell.length_a   1.000
_cell.length_b   1.000
_cell.length_c   1.000
_cell.angle_alpha   90.00
_cell.angle_beta   90.00
_cell.angle_gamma   90.00
#
_symmetry.space_group_name_H-M   'P 1'
#
loop_
_entity.id
_entity.type
_entity.pdbx_description
1 polymer ?
#
loop_
_entity_poly.entity_id
_entity_poly.type
_entity_poly.pdbx_seq_one_letter_code
_entity_poly.pdbx_strand_id
1 'polypeptide(L)'
;MGASMDPPTSRFAVVTCQRKGQSLYDRVHLHPREKLGSASKLSIIRDLAQAAGYLHAKGILIRRFNSHNVFLEPRAKLSLQDY
;
A
#
# COMPACT_ATOMS: atom_id res chain seq x y z
N MET A 1 -0.20 -6.12 13.49
CA MET A 1 0.53 -7.00 12.56
C MET A 1 1.18 -8.08 13.41
N GLY A 2 1.13 -9.33 12.98
CA GLY A 2 1.78 -10.45 13.67
C GLY A 2 2.64 -11.25 12.71
N ALA A 3 3.58 -12.01 13.25
CA ALA A 3 4.34 -13.00 12.51
C ALA A 3 4.14 -14.36 13.19
N SER A 4 4.01 -15.41 12.39
CA SER A 4 3.93 -16.80 12.85
C SER A 4 5.01 -17.60 12.15
N MET A 5 5.64 -18.50 12.89
CA MET A 5 6.62 -19.46 12.39
C MET A 5 6.18 -20.84 12.85
N ASP A 6 6.10 -21.78 11.92
CA ASP A 6 5.86 -23.19 12.22
C ASP A 6 7.21 -23.94 12.32
N PRO A 7 7.71 -24.25 13.53
CA PRO A 7 9.06 -24.80 13.73
C PRO A 7 9.39 -26.09 12.96
N PRO A 8 8.50 -27.10 12.83
CA PRO A 8 8.78 -28.34 12.13
C PRO A 8 8.88 -28.18 10.61
N THR A 9 8.17 -27.20 10.04
CA THR A 9 8.09 -27.02 8.58
C THR A 9 8.86 -25.80 8.07
N SER A 10 9.43 -24.99 8.97
CA SER A 10 10.10 -23.72 8.67
C SER A 10 9.23 -22.76 7.84
N ARG A 11 7.90 -22.84 8.01
CA ARG A 11 6.95 -21.98 7.30
C ARG A 11 6.76 -20.69 8.07
N PHE A 12 6.99 -19.57 7.40
CA PHE A 12 6.75 -18.24 7.93
C PHE A 12 5.45 -17.67 7.37
N ALA A 13 4.66 -17.03 8.21
CA ALA A 13 3.47 -16.31 7.82
C ALA A 13 3.45 -14.93 8.48
N VAL A 14 3.06 -13.90 7.72
CA VAL A 14 2.84 -12.55 8.25
C VAL A 14 1.35 -12.29 8.24
N VAL A 15 0.79 -12.03 9.43
CA VAL A 15 -0.63 -11.73 9.61
C VAL A 15 -0.80 -10.21 9.65
N THR A 16 -1.35 -9.66 8.57
CA THR A 16 -1.68 -8.24 8.45
C THR A 16 -3.18 -8.01 8.57
N CYS A 17 -3.60 -6.76 8.76
CA CYS A 17 -5.01 -6.41 8.59
C CYS A 17 -5.46 -6.68 7.15
N GLN A 18 -6.73 -7.06 6.99
CA GLN A 18 -7.34 -7.20 5.67
C GLN A 18 -7.34 -5.84 4.96
N ARG A 19 -6.90 -5.82 3.71
CA ARG A 19 -6.98 -4.65 2.83
C ARG A 19 -8.44 -4.51 2.39
N LYS A 20 -9.05 -3.36 2.67
CA LYS A 20 -10.49 -3.13 2.40
C LYS A 20 -10.73 -2.38 1.08
N GLY A 21 -9.72 -1.67 0.58
CA GLY A 21 -9.80 -0.88 -0.65
C GLY A 21 -9.18 -1.57 -1.86
N GLN A 22 -9.63 -1.18 -3.05
CA GLN A 22 -8.99 -1.56 -4.31
C GLN A 22 -7.61 -0.89 -4.47
N SER A 23 -6.76 -1.45 -5.34
CA SER A 23 -5.47 -0.82 -5.62
C SER A 23 -5.65 0.44 -6.47
N LEU A 24 -4.68 1.36 -6.39
CA LEU A 24 -4.62 2.50 -7.30
C LEU A 24 -4.43 2.02 -8.74
N TYR A 25 -3.78 0.87 -8.94
CA TYR A 25 -3.64 0.27 -10.25
C TYR A 25 -4.99 -0.06 -10.87
N ASP A 26 -5.86 -0.76 -10.14
CA ASP A 26 -7.20 -1.12 -10.62
C ASP A 26 -8.00 0.12 -11.00
N ARG A 27 -7.96 1.14 -10.14
CA ARG A 27 -8.72 2.38 -10.35
C ARG A 27 -8.24 3.18 -11.56
N VAL A 28 -6.93 3.23 -11.81
CA VAL A 28 -6.37 4.08 -12.87
C VAL A 28 -6.28 3.34 -14.20
N HIS A 29 -5.91 2.06 -14.19
CA HIS A 29 -5.60 1.30 -15.40
C HIS A 29 -6.74 0.37 -15.83
N LEU A 30 -7.49 -0.22 -14.90
CA LEU A 30 -8.59 -1.15 -15.25
C LEU A 30 -9.94 -0.44 -15.39
N HIS A 31 -10.13 0.69 -14.71
CA HIS A 31 -11.36 1.49 -14.76
C HIS A 31 -11.15 2.93 -15.31
N PRO A 32 -10.63 3.11 -16.54
CA PRO A 32 -10.18 4.41 -17.05
C PRO A 32 -11.30 5.45 -17.25
N ARG A 33 -12.57 5.03 -17.26
CA ARG A 33 -13.74 5.93 -17.36
C ARG A 33 -13.99 6.69 -16.06
N GLU A 34 -13.58 6.14 -14.91
CA GLU A 34 -13.76 6.73 -13.59
C GLU A 34 -12.50 7.48 -13.15
N LYS A 35 -12.28 8.64 -13.77
CA LYS A 35 -11.11 9.46 -13.44
C LYS A 35 -11.18 9.97 -12.00
N LEU A 36 -10.04 9.87 -11.31
CA LEU A 36 -9.85 10.50 -10.01
C LEU A 36 -9.97 12.02 -10.14
N GLY A 37 -10.81 12.63 -9.31
CA GLY A 37 -10.88 14.09 -9.17
C GLY A 37 -9.58 14.66 -8.60
N SER A 38 -9.28 15.93 -8.92
CA SER A 38 -8.03 16.60 -8.52
C SER A 38 -7.84 16.64 -7.00
N ALA A 39 -8.90 16.90 -6.24
CA ALA A 39 -8.84 16.89 -4.78
C ALA A 39 -8.46 15.50 -4.22
N SER A 40 -9.03 14.42 -4.77
CA SER A 40 -8.68 13.05 -4.38
C SER A 40 -7.23 12.72 -4.71
N LYS A 41 -6.74 13.13 -5.90
CA LYS A 41 -5.32 12.96 -6.27
C LYS A 41 -4.39 13.64 -5.28
N LEU A 42 -4.67 14.89 -4.92
CA LEU A 42 -3.87 15.63 -3.93
C LEU A 42 -3.89 14.94 -2.56
N SER A 43 -5.06 14.45 -2.12
CA SER A 43 -5.15 13.69 -0.87
C SER A 43 -4.31 12.42 -0.89
N ILE A 44 -4.38 11.65 -1.98
CA ILE A 44 -3.57 10.43 -2.15
C ILE A 44 -2.08 10.76 -2.10
N ILE A 45 -1.64 11.77 -2.85
CA ILE A 45 -0.22 12.19 -2.88
C ILE A 45 0.25 12.59 -1.48
N ARG A 46 -0.56 13.36 -0.75
CA ARG A 46 -0.22 13.79 0.62
C ARG A 46 -0.07 12.60 1.56
N ASP A 47 -1.02 11.67 1.55
CA ASP A 47 -0.97 10.48 2.41
C ASP A 47 0.25 9.59 2.06
N LEU A 48 0.55 9.44 0.76
CA LEU A 48 1.70 8.67 0.29
C LEU A 48 3.04 9.34 0.65
N ALA A 49 3.15 10.66 0.53
CA ALA A 49 4.33 11.41 0.93
C ALA A 49 4.58 11.29 2.44
N GLN A 50 3.52 11.33 3.26
CA GLN A 50 3.62 11.12 4.70
C GLN A 50 4.09 9.70 5.03
N ALA A 51 3.54 8.68 4.37
CA ALA A 51 3.97 7.30 4.54
C ALA A 51 5.44 7.10 4.15
N ALA A 52 5.87 7.66 3.02
CA ALA A 52 7.25 7.59 2.57
C ALA A 52 8.21 8.31 3.53
N GLY A 53 7.85 9.51 3.99
CA GLY A 53 8.62 10.26 4.98
C GLY A 53 8.80 9.48 6.28
N TYR A 54 7.74 8.81 6.76
CA TYR A 54 7.84 7.94 7.92
C TYR A 54 8.81 6.77 7.72
N LEU A 55 8.73 6.08 6.58
CA LEU A 55 9.61 4.95 6.28
C LEU A 55 11.07 5.36 6.11
N HIS A 56 11.32 6.46 5.39
CA HIS A 56 12.66 7.00 5.20
C HIS A 56 13.28 7.47 6.52
N ALA A 57 12.50 8.09 7.42
CA ALA A 57 12.97 8.46 8.75
C ALA A 57 13.35 7.24 9.62
N LYS A 58 12.84 6.05 9.30
CA LYS A 58 13.21 4.77 9.91
C LYS A 58 14.34 4.04 9.18
N GLY A 59 14.93 4.64 8.14
CA GLY A 59 15.96 4.01 7.31
C GLY A 59 15.41 2.89 6.41
N ILE A 60 14.10 2.79 6.24
CA ILE A 60 13.46 1.77 5.41
C ILE A 60 13.29 2.33 4.00
N LEU A 61 13.99 1.73 3.04
CA LEU A 61 13.87 2.09 1.62
C LEU A 61 12.70 1.35 0.97
N ILE A 62 11.81 2.11 0.33
CA ILE A 62 10.68 1.56 -0.40
C ILE A 62 11.18 1.09 -1.77
N ARG A 63 11.26 -0.22 -1.98
CA ARG A 63 11.78 -0.79 -3.23
C ARG A 63 10.80 -0.65 -4.41
N ARG A 64 9.49 -0.82 -4.17
CA ARG A 64 8.45 -0.76 -5.21
C ARG A 64 7.40 0.29 -4.89
N PHE A 65 7.70 1.54 -5.23
CA PHE A 65 6.75 2.65 -5.13
C PHE A 65 5.92 2.75 -6.42
N ASN A 66 4.89 1.92 -6.55
CA ASN A 66 4.05 1.84 -7.75
C ASN A 66 2.54 1.77 -7.41
N SER A 67 1.69 1.85 -8.43
CA SER A 67 0.23 1.87 -8.26
C SER A 67 -0.37 0.56 -7.73
N HIS A 68 0.30 -0.59 -7.88
CA HIS A 68 -0.16 -1.88 -7.33
C HIS A 68 -0.01 -1.94 -5.81
N ASN A 69 1.00 -1.24 -5.28
CA ASN A 69 1.29 -1.19 -3.85
C ASN A 69 0.55 -0.07 -3.11
N VAL A 70 -0.31 0.69 -3.79
CA VAL A 70 -1.13 1.74 -3.18
C VAL A 70 -2.58 1.28 -3.10
N PHE A 71 -3.16 1.29 -1.90
CA PHE A 71 -4.54 0.89 -1.65
C PHE A 71 -5.42 2.09 -1.30
N LEU A 72 -6.59 2.16 -1.92
CA LEU A 72 -7.53 3.27 -1.80
C LEU A 72 -8.58 2.96 -0.72
N GLU A 73 -8.24 3.32 0.51
CA GLU A 73 -9.11 3.30 1.68
C GLU A 73 -9.47 4.76 2.08
N PRO A 74 -10.22 5.04 3.17
CA PRO A 74 -10.54 6.43 3.57
C PRO A 74 -9.30 7.34 3.66
N ARG A 75 -8.13 6.77 3.95
CA ARG A 75 -6.82 7.37 3.67
C ARG A 75 -6.04 6.42 2.77
N ALA A 76 -5.27 6.97 1.83
CA ALA A 76 -4.48 6.13 0.94
C ALA A 76 -3.37 5.42 1.74
N LYS A 77 -3.18 4.12 1.49
CA LYS A 77 -2.19 3.31 2.19
C LYS A 77 -1.14 2.78 1.23
N LEU A 78 0.12 2.97 1.60
CA LEU A 78 1.26 2.34 0.94
C LEU A 78 1.52 0.96 1.57
N SER A 79 1.58 -0.07 0.75
CA SER A 79 1.91 -1.44 1.15
C SER A 79 3.36 -1.78 0.78
N LEU A 80 4.06 -2.42 1.70
CA LEU A 80 5.42 -2.94 1.50
C LEU A 80 5.46 -4.44 1.23
N GLN A 81 4.31 -5.09 1.08
CA GLN A 81 4.23 -6.52 0.80
C GLN A 81 4.59 -6.88 -0.65
N ASP A 82 5.11 -5.93 -1.44
CA ASP A 82 5.64 -6.08 -2.80
C ASP A 82 4.91 -7.14 -3.65
N TYR A 83 3.94 -6.70 -4.47
CA TYR A 83 3.52 -7.49 -5.65
C TYR A 83 4.70 -7.69 -6.59
#